data_AF-F4MZW9-F1
#
_entry.id   AF-F4MZW9-F1
#
_cell.length_a   1.000
_cell.length_b   1.000
_cell.length_c   1.000
_cell.angle_alpha   90.00
_cell.angle_beta   90.00
_cell.angle_gamma   90.00
#
_symmetry.space_group_name_H-M   'P 1'
#
loop_
_entity.id
_entity.type
_entity.pdbx_description
1 polymer ?
#
loop_
_entity_poly.entity_id
_entity_poly.type
_entity_poly.pdbx_seq_one_letter_code
_entity_poly.pdbx_strand_id
1 'polypeptide(L)'
;MLLQLSNVSVDTRLAPFSTQVAAGLQTHLIGPNGAGKSTLLASLAGLLPSGGDISLAGKALSLYSGPDLARLRAYLCQQQSALTMMPVFQYLSLYHPHGLPWTPLLLPLAISVRDYA
;
A
#
# COMPACT_ATOMS: atom_id res chain seq x y z
N MET A 1 12.61 4.66 13.28
CA MET A 1 11.38 3.85 13.23
C MET A 1 10.68 4.14 11.90
N LEU A 2 10.14 3.13 11.20
CA LEU A 2 9.54 3.35 9.88
C LEU A 2 8.07 3.75 9.99
N LEU A 3 7.29 3.03 10.79
CA LEU A 3 5.87 3.27 10.96
C LEU A 3 5.53 3.32 12.45
N GLN A 4 4.76 4.31 12.88
CA GLN A 4 4.29 4.46 14.26
C GLN A 4 2.80 4.78 14.26
N LEU A 5 2.07 4.12 15.15
CA LEU A 5 0.63 4.26 15.35
C LEU A 5 0.39 4.56 16.82
N SER A 6 -0.33 5.65 17.10
CA SER A 6 -0.72 6.05 18.45
C SER A 6 -2.23 6.21 18.50
N ASN A 7 -2.90 5.26 19.16
CA ASN A 7 -4.35 5.21 19.37
C ASN A 7 -5.16 5.36 18.06
N VAL A 8 -4.68 4.74 16.98
CA VAL A 8 -5.32 4.81 15.67
C VAL A 8 -6.68 4.10 15.75
N SER A 9 -7.74 4.80 15.38
CA SER A 9 -9.11 4.30 15.44
C SER A 9 -9.92 4.75 14.24
N VAL A 10 -10.97 4.01 13.89
CA VAL A 10 -11.89 4.34 12.81
C VAL A 10 -13.30 3.94 13.22
N ASP A 11 -14.11 4.93 13.62
CA ASP A 11 -15.51 4.79 14.03
C ASP A 11 -15.77 3.48 14.81
N THR A 12 -16.72 2.66 14.32
CA THR A 12 -17.06 1.34 14.85
C THR A 12 -16.27 0.20 14.19
N ARG A 13 -15.36 0.52 13.27
CA ARG A 13 -14.63 -0.46 12.43
C ARG A 13 -13.27 -0.84 12.98
N LEU A 14 -12.64 0.03 13.78
CA LEU A 14 -11.34 -0.20 14.38
C LEU A 14 -11.27 0.50 15.75
N ALA A 15 -11.20 -0.30 16.82
CA ALA A 15 -10.91 0.20 18.16
C ALA A 15 -9.47 0.76 18.23
N PRO A 16 -9.17 1.66 19.19
CA PRO A 16 -7.84 2.26 19.32
C PRO A 16 -6.71 1.23 19.31
N PHE A 17 -5.79 1.40 18.38
CA PHE A 17 -4.67 0.50 18.15
C PHE A 17 -3.36 1.26 18.09
N SER A 18 -2.36 0.78 18.83
CA SER A 18 -1.03 1.39 18.93
C SER A 18 0.04 0.36 18.66
N THR A 19 0.99 0.69 17.80
CA THR A 19 2.15 -0.18 17.52
C THR A 19 3.25 0.59 16.82
N GLN A 20 4.44 0.00 16.74
CA GLN A 20 5.57 0.54 16.02
C GLN A 20 6.20 -0.56 15.17
N VAL A 21 6.52 -0.25 13.91
CA VAL A 21 7.12 -1.18 12.95
C VAL A 21 8.43 -0.59 12.43
N ALA A 22 9.51 -1.32 12.63
CA ALA A 22 10.83 -0.94 12.14
C ALA A 22 10.98 -1.23 10.63
N ALA A 23 11.91 -0.54 9.98
CA ALA A 23 12.23 -0.81 8.57
C ALA A 23 12.82 -2.21 8.39
N GLY A 24 12.57 -2.82 7.23
CA GLY A 24 13.10 -4.14 6.89
C GLY A 24 12.37 -5.33 7.53
N LEU A 25 11.31 -5.08 8.32
CA LEU A 25 10.50 -6.14 8.91
C LEU A 25 9.33 -6.53 8.02
N GLN A 26 9.09 -7.84 7.92
CA GLN A 26 7.85 -8.39 7.38
C GLN A 26 6.89 -8.66 8.54
N THR A 27 5.80 -7.90 8.60
CA THR A 27 4.82 -7.99 9.69
C THR A 27 3.51 -8.60 9.19
N HIS A 28 3.00 -9.60 9.91
CA HIS A 28 1.72 -10.23 9.61
C HIS A 28 0.61 -9.65 10.50
N LEU A 29 -0.44 -9.13 9.87
CA LEU A 29 -1.64 -8.65 10.57
C LEU A 29 -2.73 -9.73 10.51
N ILE A 30 -2.99 -10.37 11.65
CA ILE A 30 -3.96 -11.47 11.77
C ILE A 30 -5.15 -11.08 12.64
N GLY A 31 -6.28 -11.76 12.44
CA GLY A 31 -7.50 -11.55 13.21
C GLY A 31 -8.74 -12.01 12.44
N PRO A 32 -9.90 -12.18 13.09
CA PRO A 32 -11.13 -12.64 12.45
C PRO A 32 -11.64 -11.66 11.39
N ASN A 33 -12.57 -12.12 10.55
CA ASN A 33 -13.28 -11.24 9.61
C ASN A 33 -14.04 -10.17 10.40
N GLY A 34 -13.97 -8.92 9.93
CA GLY A 34 -14.57 -7.78 10.65
C GLY A 34 -13.69 -7.15 11.74
N ALA A 35 -12.54 -7.72 12.09
CA ALA A 35 -11.63 -7.15 13.10
C ALA A 35 -10.96 -5.81 12.71
N GLY A 36 -11.30 -5.21 11.57
CA GLY A 36 -10.76 -3.93 11.13
C GLY A 36 -9.41 -3.99 10.40
N LYS A 37 -8.92 -5.16 9.99
CA LYS A 37 -7.62 -5.30 9.30
C LYS A 37 -7.52 -4.47 8.02
N SER A 38 -8.48 -4.64 7.11
CA SER A 38 -8.52 -3.87 5.85
C SER A 38 -8.72 -2.38 6.12
N THR A 39 -9.48 -2.03 7.17
CA THR A 39 -9.66 -0.65 7.64
C THR A 39 -8.35 -0.03 8.11
N LEU A 40 -7.57 -0.76 8.91
CA LEU A 40 -6.25 -0.36 9.38
C LEU A 40 -5.31 -0.16 8.20
N LEU A 41 -5.21 -1.13 7.29
CA LEU A 41 -4.35 -1.03 6.10
C LEU A 41 -4.75 0.14 5.19
N ALA A 42 -6.04 0.40 4.99
CA ALA A 42 -6.51 1.55 4.21
C ALA A 42 -6.18 2.89 4.89
N SER A 43 -6.25 2.95 6.23
CA SER A 43 -5.87 4.16 7.00
C SER A 43 -4.37 4.42 6.92
N LEU A 44 -3.54 3.37 7.08
CA LEU A 44 -2.10 3.44 6.89
C LEU A 44 -1.70 3.81 5.45
N ALA A 45 -2.49 3.37 4.47
CA ALA A 45 -2.36 3.78 3.08
C ALA A 45 -2.89 5.18 2.80
N GLY A 46 -3.36 5.93 3.81
CA GLY A 46 -3.88 7.30 3.67
C GLY A 46 -5.14 7.40 2.79
N LEU A 47 -5.87 6.30 2.61
CA LEU A 47 -7.09 6.23 1.81
C LEU A 47 -8.36 6.39 2.66
N LEU A 48 -8.24 6.17 3.97
CA LEU A 48 -9.32 6.30 4.93
C LEU A 48 -8.86 7.21 6.08
N PRO A 49 -9.62 8.26 6.44
CA PRO A 49 -9.29 9.05 7.62
C PRO A 49 -9.43 8.20 8.89
N SER A 50 -8.56 8.45 9.85
CA SER A 50 -8.56 7.78 11.15
C SER A 50 -8.36 8.80 12.26
N GLY A 51 -8.86 8.49 13.46
CA GLY A 51 -8.43 9.15 14.68
C GLY A 51 -7.02 8.72 15.09
N GLY A 52 -6.48 9.39 16.11
CA GLY A 52 -5.12 9.17 16.59
C GLY A 52 -4.05 9.66 15.61
N ASP A 53 -2.82 9.20 15.82
CA ASP A 53 -1.67 9.64 15.04
C ASP A 53 -1.00 8.48 14.30
N ILE A 54 -0.74 8.71 13.01
CA ILE A 54 0.08 7.81 12.17
C ILE A 54 1.31 8.60 11.72
N SER A 55 2.50 8.06 11.96
CA SER A 55 3.75 8.59 11.41
C SER A 55 4.41 7.56 10.49
N LEU A 56 4.82 8.03 9.31
CA LEU A 56 5.59 7.27 8.32
C LEU A 56 6.92 7.98 8.09
N ALA A 57 8.03 7.24 8.24
CA ALA A 57 9.39 7.74 8.11
C ALA A 57 9.66 9.02 8.94
N GLY A 58 9.10 9.10 10.15
CA GLY A 58 9.30 10.22 11.08
C GLY A 58 8.47 11.47 10.79
N LYS A 59 7.58 11.44 9.80
CA LYS A 59 6.65 12.54 9.50
C LYS A 59 5.21 12.07 9.65
N ALA A 60 4.33 12.93 10.16
CA ALA A 60 2.90 12.61 10.28
C ALA A 60 2.30 12.32 8.90
N LEU A 61 1.48 11.27 8.82
CA LEU A 61 0.91 10.78 7.55
C LEU A 61 0.06 11.87 6.86
N SER A 62 -0.66 12.68 7.65
CA SER A 62 -1.50 13.79 7.20
C SER A 62 -0.73 14.93 6.53
N LEU A 63 0.58 15.04 6.76
CA LEU A 63 1.42 16.10 6.21
C LEU A 63 2.02 15.75 4.83
N TYR A 64 1.75 14.55 4.32
CA TYR A 64 2.18 14.18 2.99
C TYR A 64 1.08 14.40 1.96
N SER A 65 1.46 14.83 0.76
CA SER A 65 0.56 14.79 -0.39
C SER A 65 0.37 13.36 -0.89
N GLY A 66 -0.70 13.11 -1.65
CA GLY A 66 -0.95 11.80 -2.28
C GLY A 66 0.25 11.30 -3.12
N PRO A 67 0.80 12.11 -4.04
CA PRO A 67 1.99 11.74 -4.80
C PRO A 67 3.23 11.46 -3.94
N ASP A 68 3.45 12.21 -2.85
CA ASP A 68 4.59 11.99 -1.97
C ASP A 68 4.49 10.66 -1.25
N LEU A 69 3.29 10.32 -0.78
CA LEU A 69 3.06 9.04 -0.13
C LEU A 69 3.20 7.87 -1.10
N ALA A 70 2.72 8.01 -2.33
CA ALA A 70 2.82 6.96 -3.35
C ALA A 70 4.27 6.57 -3.66
N ARG A 71 5.24 7.46 -3.41
CA ARG A 71 6.68 7.15 -3.55
C ARG A 71 7.27 6.38 -2.36
N LEU A 72 6.56 6.37 -1.22
CA LEU A 72 7.02 5.74 0.02
C LEU A 72 6.29 4.45 0.36
N ARG A 73 5.12 4.19 -0.25
CA ARG A 73 4.30 3.03 0.05
C ARG A 73 3.59 2.50 -1.20
N ALA A 74 3.38 1.19 -1.21
CA ALA A 74 2.43 0.53 -2.09
C ALA A 74 1.25 0.02 -1.28
N TYR A 75 0.06 0.01 -1.87
CA TYR A 75 -1.15 -0.55 -1.28
C TYR A 75 -1.83 -1.46 -2.31
N LEU A 76 -2.02 -2.72 -1.94
CA LEU A 76 -2.79 -3.68 -2.72
C LEU A 76 -4.15 -3.84 -2.07
N CYS A 77 -5.21 -3.46 -2.79
CA CYS A 77 -6.57 -3.61 -2.29
C CYS A 77 -7.00 -5.09 -2.30
N GLN A 78 -7.94 -5.44 -1.41
CA GLN A 78 -8.44 -6.81 -1.30
C GLN A 78 -9.21 -7.27 -2.55
N GLN A 79 -9.89 -6.34 -3.22
CA GLN A 79 -10.60 -6.58 -4.48
C GLN A 79 -10.16 -5.53 -5.49
N GLN A 80 -9.52 -5.99 -6.55
CA GLN A 80 -9.11 -5.17 -7.67
C GLN A 80 -10.02 -5.49 -8.85
N SER A 81 -10.82 -4.52 -9.29
CA SER A 81 -11.59 -4.67 -10.52
C SER A 81 -10.62 -4.77 -11.69
N ALA A 82 -10.66 -5.88 -12.42
CA ALA A 82 -9.86 -6.02 -13.62
C ALA A 82 -10.35 -5.03 -14.68
N LEU A 83 -9.41 -4.26 -15.24
CA LEU A 83 -9.67 -3.52 -16.48
C LEU A 83 -9.74 -4.57 -17.59
N THR A 84 -10.92 -4.76 -18.16
CA THR A 84 -11.09 -5.63 -19.32
C THR A 84 -10.43 -4.97 -20.53
N MET A 85 -9.76 -5.78 -21.37
CA MET A 85 -9.14 -5.36 -22.64
C MET A 85 -7.82 -4.54 -22.54
N MET A 86 -6.90 -4.93 -21.64
CA MET A 86 -5.56 -4.33 -21.57
C MET A 86 -4.46 -5.40 -21.54
N PRO A 87 -3.41 -5.32 -22.39
CA PRO A 87 -2.24 -6.20 -22.28
C PRO A 87 -1.56 -6.08 -20.91
N VAL A 88 -1.07 -7.20 -20.39
CA VAL A 88 -0.43 -7.27 -19.05
C VAL A 88 0.71 -6.27 -18.91
N PHE A 89 1.57 -6.14 -19.92
CA PHE A 89 2.70 -5.20 -19.87
C PHE A 89 2.22 -3.75 -19.73
N GLN A 90 1.12 -3.40 -20.39
CA GLN A 90 0.54 -2.07 -20.35
C GLN A 90 -0.11 -1.84 -18.98
N TYR A 91 -0.80 -2.84 -18.43
CA TYR A 91 -1.37 -2.75 -17.08
C TYR A 91 -0.29 -2.54 -16.02
N LEU A 92 0.80 -3.31 -16.06
CA LEU A 92 1.93 -3.16 -15.14
C LEU A 92 2.60 -1.78 -15.29
N SER A 93 2.63 -1.23 -16.51
CA SER A 93 3.20 0.11 -16.74
C SER A 93 2.46 1.23 -16.02
N LEU A 94 1.17 1.04 -15.68
CA LEU A 94 0.40 2.02 -14.90
C LEU A 94 0.92 2.19 -13.46
N TYR A 95 1.62 1.17 -12.93
CA TYR A 95 2.14 1.16 -11.57
C TYR A 95 3.66 1.38 -11.52
N HIS A 96 4.29 1.57 -12.67
CA HIS A 96 5.72 1.83 -12.76
C HIS A 96 6.02 3.27 -12.31
N PRO A 97 6.91 3.50 -11.32
CA PRO A 97 7.23 4.85 -10.89
C PRO A 97 7.88 5.66 -12.01
N HIS A 98 7.42 6.89 -12.23
CA HIS A 98 7.99 7.77 -13.25
C HIS A 98 9.48 8.03 -12.97
N GLY A 99 10.33 7.92 -14.00
CA GLY A 99 11.76 8.24 -13.93
C GLY A 99 12.67 7.10 -13.52
N LEU A 100 12.14 5.92 -13.17
CA LEU A 100 12.97 4.71 -13.07
C LEU A 100 13.16 4.11 -14.47
N PRO A 101 14.36 3.60 -14.81
CA PRO A 101 14.51 2.80 -16.01
C PRO A 101 13.67 1.53 -15.86
N TRP A 102 13.11 1.04 -16.97
CA TRP A 102 12.62 -0.34 -17.06
C TRP A 102 13.82 -1.29 -16.96
N THR A 103 14.38 -1.44 -15.77
CA THR A 103 15.39 -2.45 -15.51
C THR A 103 14.69 -3.80 -15.40
N PRO A 104 15.11 -4.82 -16.17
CA PRO A 104 14.59 -6.17 -16.05
C PRO A 104 15.11 -6.83 -14.75
N LEU A 105 14.73 -6.32 -13.59
CA LEU A 105 15.02 -6.93 -12.29
C LEU A 105 14.06 -8.09 -11.96
N LEU A 106 13.33 -8.60 -12.96
CA LEU A 106 12.39 -9.73 -12.86
C LEU A 106 12.62 -10.79 -13.97
N LEU A 107 13.87 -11.15 -14.25
CA LEU A 107 14.17 -12.40 -14.98
C LEU A 107 14.18 -13.53 -13.94
N PRO A 108 13.02 -14.21 -13.75
CA PRO A 108 12.57 -15.22 -14.71
C PRO A 108 11.11 -15.06 -15.22
N LEU A 109 10.47 -13.90 -15.03
CA LEU A 109 9.11 -13.61 -15.53
C LEU A 109 9.08 -12.57 -16.65
N ALA A 110 10.16 -12.46 -17.43
CA ALA A 110 10.08 -11.86 -18.76
C ALA A 110 9.21 -12.76 -19.64
N ILE A 111 7.89 -12.71 -19.44
CA ILE A 111 6.91 -13.20 -20.39
C ILE A 111 7.18 -12.36 -21.64
N SER A 112 7.82 -12.98 -22.62
CA SER A 112 7.99 -12.42 -23.95
C SER A 112 6.60 -12.24 -24.54
N VAL A 113 6.03 -11.04 -24.41
CA VAL A 113 4.79 -10.63 -25.09
C VAL A 113 5.15 -10.30 -26.54
N ARG A 114 5.60 -11.29 -27.31
CA ARG A 114 5.87 -11.12 -28.75
C ARG A 114 4.85 -11.79 -29.67
N ASP A 115 3.92 -12.58 -29.13
CA ASP A 115 3.09 -13.48 -29.96
C ASP A 115 1.56 -13.29 -29.78
N TYR A 116 1.09 -12.08 -29.45
CA TYR A 116 -0.34 -11.75 -29.52
C TYR A 116 -0.58 -10.61 -30.51
N ALA A 117 -0.49 -10.94 -31.80
CA ALA A 117 -1.03 -10.18 -32.92
C ALA A 117 -1.67 -11.17 -33.90
#